data_AF-A0A2D7XCK0-F1
#
_entry.id   AF-A0A2D7XCK0-F1
#
_cell.length_a   1.000
_cell.length_b   1.000
_cell.length_c   1.000
_cell.angle_alpha   90.00
_cell.angle_beta   90.00
_cell.angle_gamma   90.00
#
_symmetry.space_group_name_H-M   'P 1'
#
loop_
_entity.id
_entity.type
_entity.pdbx_description
1 polymer ?
#
loop_
_entity_poly.entity_id
_entity_poly.type
_entity_poly.pdbx_seq_one_letter_code
_entity_poly.pdbx_strand_id
1 'polypeptide(L)'
;MIKVVHLTSAHPRYDIRIFEKECRSLAQAGFNVTLVVADGLPNETLHGVNITSVRPAHSRWKRMTYTARHLAQTALALKADIYHLHDPELLPHAKLLSRQGAAVIFDAHEDLPKQVRSKPYLPFWIKGAASALSAKLEQHFSRHLTGVVSATPNITQKFSQFCTHSTTIHNYPTPEAFNDTPTPYENRPPFAVYVGGLTKLRGITELVTAVGLSQHDCQLLLAGDFSNSDFEQQLHRLPGWEKVDYLGYLSREEIHTTLEKARLGLVLLHPTVNYVEALPIKLFEYMAAGIPVLASNFPLWESIIKTHKCGICANPLNPAEIAQAIDYLLSHPNEAQRMGQNGYRAMREHFNWATEATNLVQFYKQVLTNKDSVCAA
;
A
#
# COMPACT_ATOMS: atom_id res chain seq x y z
N MET A 1 3.12 29.74 -9.62
CA MET A 1 2.77 28.52 -8.85
C MET A 1 3.20 27.32 -9.67
N ILE A 2 3.97 26.39 -9.09
CA ILE A 2 4.46 25.21 -9.81
C ILE A 2 3.30 24.28 -10.13
N LYS A 3 3.18 23.86 -11.39
CA LYS A 3 2.14 22.94 -11.87
C LYS A 3 2.64 21.49 -11.83
N VAL A 4 1.89 20.64 -11.14
CA VAL A 4 2.17 19.21 -11.02
C VAL A 4 1.00 18.43 -11.62
N VAL A 5 1.31 17.47 -12.49
CA VAL A 5 0.31 16.57 -13.04
C VAL A 5 0.64 15.12 -12.68
N HIS A 6 -0.22 14.49 -11.89
CA HIS A 6 -0.17 13.06 -11.60
C HIS A 6 -0.94 12.29 -12.68
N LEU A 7 -0.45 11.11 -13.08
CA LEU A 7 -1.08 10.26 -14.07
C LEU A 7 -1.27 8.84 -13.52
N THR A 8 -2.49 8.35 -13.60
CA THR A 8 -2.81 6.95 -13.30
C THR A 8 -3.84 6.37 -14.26
N SER A 9 -3.58 5.15 -14.67
CA SER A 9 -4.35 4.30 -15.58
C SER A 9 -5.01 3.13 -14.87
N ALA A 10 -4.46 2.66 -13.74
CA ALA A 10 -4.94 1.48 -13.04
C ALA A 10 -5.53 1.77 -11.65
N HIS A 11 -5.27 2.94 -11.08
CA HIS A 11 -5.74 3.30 -9.74
C HIS A 11 -7.05 4.09 -9.78
N PRO A 12 -7.93 3.92 -8.78
CA PRO A 12 -9.14 4.72 -8.65
C PRO A 12 -8.81 6.19 -8.37
N ARG A 13 -9.74 7.10 -8.68
CA ARG A 13 -9.56 8.55 -8.48
C ARG A 13 -9.23 8.97 -7.05
N TYR A 14 -9.69 8.20 -6.06
CA TYR A 14 -9.48 8.45 -4.63
C TYR A 14 -8.49 7.46 -4.02
N ASP A 15 -7.53 6.96 -4.81
CA ASP A 15 -6.48 6.08 -4.31
C ASP A 15 -5.75 6.70 -3.11
N ILE A 16 -5.52 5.87 -2.09
CA ILE A 16 -4.98 6.31 -0.80
C ILE A 16 -3.59 6.92 -0.95
N ARG A 17 -2.72 6.32 -1.77
CA ARG A 17 -1.35 6.83 -1.96
C ARG A 17 -1.37 8.04 -2.89
N ILE A 18 -2.04 7.92 -4.02
CA ILE A 18 -1.98 8.95 -5.08
C ILE A 18 -2.77 10.19 -4.68
N PHE A 19 -4.08 10.05 -4.43
CA PHE A 19 -4.95 11.19 -4.21
C PHE A 19 -4.92 11.66 -2.75
N GLU A 20 -5.26 10.76 -1.82
CA GLU A 20 -5.47 11.12 -0.42
C GLU A 20 -4.20 11.62 0.26
N LYS A 21 -3.05 11.09 -0.18
CA LYS A 21 -1.72 11.34 0.39
C LYS A 21 -0.91 12.28 -0.48
N GLU A 22 -0.40 11.83 -1.62
CA GLU A 22 0.57 12.61 -2.42
C GLU A 22 -0.02 13.89 -2.99
N CYS A 23 -1.09 13.80 -3.80
CA CYS A 23 -1.72 14.96 -4.44
C CYS A 23 -2.17 16.01 -3.41
N ARG A 24 -2.85 15.59 -2.34
CA ARG A 24 -3.33 16.51 -1.30
C ARG A 24 -2.18 17.16 -0.53
N SER A 25 -1.14 16.41 -0.18
CA SER A 25 0.03 16.97 0.52
C SER A 25 0.75 18.03 -0.33
N LEU A 26 0.87 17.78 -1.64
CA LEU A 26 1.45 18.75 -2.57
C LEU A 26 0.55 19.98 -2.75
N ALA A 27 -0.77 19.81 -2.86
CA ALA A 27 -1.71 20.93 -2.94
C ALA A 27 -1.63 21.81 -1.67
N GLN A 28 -1.59 21.19 -0.49
CA GLN A 28 -1.40 21.87 0.80
C GLN A 28 -0.06 22.60 0.89
N ALA A 29 0.99 22.06 0.27
CA ALA A 29 2.30 22.71 0.17
C ALA A 29 2.37 23.84 -0.89
N GLY A 30 1.25 24.19 -1.54
CA GLY A 30 1.12 25.32 -2.45
C GLY A 30 1.40 25.00 -3.93
N PHE A 31 1.45 23.72 -4.31
CA PHE A 31 1.53 23.33 -5.72
C PHE A 31 0.15 23.38 -6.38
N ASN A 32 0.09 23.70 -7.68
CA ASN A 32 -1.12 23.53 -8.48
C ASN A 32 -1.16 22.09 -8.99
N VAL A 33 -1.95 21.24 -8.34
CA VAL A 33 -1.97 19.79 -8.59
C VAL A 33 -3.17 19.40 -9.44
N THR A 34 -2.91 18.61 -10.49
CA THR A 34 -3.94 17.93 -11.27
C THR A 34 -3.68 16.43 -11.30
N LEU A 35 -4.67 15.62 -10.95
CA LEU A 35 -4.68 14.17 -11.18
C LEU A 35 -5.40 13.87 -12.49
N VAL A 36 -4.71 13.20 -13.43
CA VAL A 36 -5.30 12.65 -14.65
C VAL A 36 -5.54 11.16 -14.44
N VAL A 37 -6.81 10.76 -14.40
CA VAL A 37 -7.25 9.39 -14.10
C VAL A 37 -8.05 8.81 -15.26
N ALA A 38 -8.08 7.48 -15.39
CA ALA A 38 -8.88 6.78 -16.40
C ALA A 38 -10.13 6.13 -15.79
N ASP A 39 -11.19 6.92 -15.56
CA ASP A 39 -12.46 6.42 -15.02
C ASP A 39 -13.72 6.89 -15.77
N GLY A 40 -13.58 7.85 -16.68
CA GLY A 40 -14.65 8.35 -17.52
C GLY A 40 -15.71 9.21 -16.82
N LEU A 41 -15.52 9.59 -15.55
CA LEU A 41 -16.47 10.46 -14.85
C LEU A 41 -16.12 11.95 -15.07
N PRO A 42 -17.03 12.89 -14.75
CA PRO A 42 -16.78 14.32 -14.90
C PRO A 42 -15.53 14.80 -14.16
N ASN A 43 -14.93 15.86 -14.70
CA ASN A 43 -13.86 16.57 -14.01
C ASN A 43 -14.40 17.22 -12.74
N GLU A 44 -13.56 17.29 -11.73
CA GLU A 44 -13.92 17.88 -10.43
C GLU A 44 -12.70 18.53 -9.78
N THR A 45 -12.95 19.30 -8.72
CA THR A 45 -11.89 19.83 -7.86
C THR A 45 -12.24 19.47 -6.43
N LEU A 46 -11.35 18.75 -5.76
CA LEU A 46 -11.57 18.25 -4.41
C LEU A 46 -10.30 18.46 -3.58
N HIS A 47 -10.45 19.02 -2.38
CA HIS A 47 -9.33 19.32 -1.47
C HIS A 47 -8.15 20.10 -2.10
N GLY A 48 -8.45 21.02 -3.03
CA GLY A 48 -7.43 21.81 -3.73
C GLY A 48 -6.70 21.07 -4.86
N VAL A 49 -7.12 19.85 -5.18
CA VAL A 49 -6.60 19.04 -6.29
C VAL A 49 -7.62 19.04 -7.43
N ASN A 50 -7.18 19.35 -8.64
CA ASN A 50 -8.00 19.20 -9.84
C ASN A 50 -7.98 17.74 -10.30
N ILE A 51 -9.10 17.16 -10.66
CA ILE A 51 -9.20 15.81 -11.22
C ILE A 51 -9.73 15.93 -12.65
N THR A 52 -8.97 15.40 -13.59
CA THR A 52 -9.35 15.30 -15.00
C THR A 52 -9.44 13.84 -15.39
N SER A 53 -10.51 13.46 -16.07
CA SER A 53 -10.70 12.07 -16.47
C SER A 53 -10.49 11.84 -17.97
N VAL A 54 -9.99 10.65 -18.32
CA VAL A 54 -10.06 10.08 -19.67
C VAL A 54 -10.92 8.83 -19.66
N ARG A 55 -11.39 8.40 -20.83
CA ARG A 55 -12.17 7.17 -20.95
C ARG A 55 -11.33 5.95 -20.56
N PRO A 56 -11.81 5.09 -19.63
CA PRO A 56 -11.15 3.85 -19.30
C PRO A 56 -11.25 2.85 -20.45
N ALA A 57 -10.28 1.95 -20.54
CA ALA A 57 -10.40 0.76 -21.36
C ALA A 57 -10.78 -0.43 -20.49
N HIS A 58 -11.74 -1.24 -20.96
CA HIS A 58 -12.15 -2.47 -20.26
C HIS A 58 -11.12 -3.61 -20.35
N SER A 59 -10.16 -3.54 -21.31
CA SER A 59 -9.12 -4.56 -21.45
C SER A 59 -7.77 -4.04 -21.00
N ARG A 60 -7.01 -4.89 -20.30
CA ARG A 60 -5.65 -4.58 -19.85
C ARG A 60 -4.74 -4.12 -21.00
N TRP A 61 -4.79 -4.79 -22.15
CA TRP A 61 -3.99 -4.43 -23.32
C TRP A 61 -4.33 -3.04 -23.86
N LYS A 62 -5.63 -2.71 -23.97
CA LYS A 62 -6.06 -1.37 -24.39
C LYS A 62 -5.70 -0.31 -23.34
N ARG A 63 -5.74 -0.65 -22.05
CA ARG A 63 -5.30 0.23 -20.98
C ARG A 63 -3.81 0.58 -21.10
N MET A 64 -2.97 -0.45 -21.25
CA MET A 64 -1.51 -0.31 -21.38
C MET A 64 -1.07 0.40 -22.67
N THR A 65 -1.96 0.57 -23.66
CA THR A 65 -1.64 1.19 -24.95
C THR A 65 -2.45 2.46 -25.19
N TYR A 66 -3.73 2.31 -25.55
CA TYR A 66 -4.64 3.39 -25.88
C TYR A 66 -4.85 4.33 -24.70
N THR A 67 -5.21 3.82 -23.52
CA THR A 67 -5.50 4.68 -22.35
C THR A 67 -4.24 5.38 -21.85
N ALA A 68 -3.11 4.67 -21.72
CA ALA A 68 -1.81 5.28 -21.38
C ALA A 68 -1.44 6.45 -22.31
N ARG A 69 -1.67 6.29 -23.62
CA ARG A 69 -1.45 7.36 -24.60
C ARG A 69 -2.37 8.56 -24.38
N HIS A 70 -3.66 8.33 -24.13
CA HIS A 70 -4.63 9.41 -23.90
C HIS A 70 -4.32 10.17 -22.60
N LEU A 71 -3.94 9.46 -21.53
CA LEU A 71 -3.48 10.08 -20.29
C LEU A 71 -2.28 11.00 -20.54
N ALA A 72 -1.26 10.52 -21.27
CA ALA A 72 -0.09 11.33 -21.60
C ALA A 72 -0.43 12.54 -22.48
N GLN A 73 -1.34 12.40 -23.44
CA GLN A 73 -1.80 13.52 -24.29
C GLN A 73 -2.57 14.57 -23.48
N THR A 74 -3.49 14.15 -22.61
CA THR A 74 -4.22 15.03 -21.70
C THR A 74 -3.25 15.76 -20.77
N ALA A 75 -2.28 15.05 -20.20
CA ALA A 75 -1.26 15.65 -19.34
C ALA A 75 -0.42 16.71 -20.07
N LEU A 76 0.03 16.43 -21.29
CA LEU A 76 0.79 17.41 -22.10
C LEU A 76 0.02 18.70 -22.38
N ALA A 77 -1.30 18.59 -22.58
CA ALA A 77 -2.15 19.77 -22.80
C ALA A 77 -2.20 20.70 -21.57
N LEU A 78 -1.97 20.17 -20.37
CA LEU A 78 -1.95 20.94 -19.12
C LEU A 78 -0.64 21.73 -18.90
N LYS A 79 0.42 21.43 -19.67
CA LYS A 79 1.73 22.12 -19.62
C LYS A 79 2.27 22.23 -18.20
N ALA A 80 2.53 21.08 -17.58
CA ALA A 80 3.02 20.99 -16.21
C ALA A 80 4.53 21.26 -16.10
N ASP A 81 4.97 21.70 -14.93
CA ASP A 81 6.40 21.76 -14.57
C ASP A 81 6.94 20.38 -14.17
N ILE A 82 6.05 19.52 -13.63
CA ILE A 82 6.35 18.16 -13.20
C ILE A 82 5.22 17.22 -13.63
N TYR A 83 5.59 16.07 -14.21
CA TYR A 83 4.69 14.93 -14.42
C TYR A 83 5.07 13.79 -13.49
N HIS A 84 4.11 13.24 -12.75
CA HIS A 84 4.32 12.11 -11.85
C HIS A 84 3.52 10.88 -12.32
N LEU A 85 4.22 9.81 -12.67
CA LEU A 85 3.66 8.60 -13.27
C LEU A 85 3.52 7.49 -12.23
N HIS A 86 2.32 6.93 -12.04
CA HIS A 86 2.10 5.88 -11.03
C HIS A 86 2.06 4.46 -11.59
N ASP A 87 1.92 4.30 -12.92
CA ASP A 87 1.83 2.99 -13.56
C ASP A 87 2.99 2.73 -14.53
N PRO A 88 3.55 1.51 -14.56
CA PRO A 88 4.62 1.17 -15.50
C PRO A 88 4.27 1.37 -16.97
N GLU A 89 3.01 1.18 -17.37
CA GLU A 89 2.56 1.44 -18.75
C GLU A 89 2.69 2.91 -19.19
N LEU A 90 2.91 3.84 -18.26
CA LEU A 90 3.14 5.25 -18.56
C LEU A 90 4.61 5.58 -18.83
N LEU A 91 5.56 4.75 -18.37
CA LEU A 91 7.01 4.96 -18.55
C LEU A 91 7.42 5.20 -20.02
N PRO A 92 6.87 4.51 -21.04
CA PRO A 92 7.19 4.80 -22.44
C PRO A 92 6.91 6.24 -22.88
N HIS A 93 6.05 6.96 -22.14
CA HIS A 93 5.65 8.34 -22.43
C HIS A 93 6.54 9.37 -21.71
N ALA A 94 7.45 8.95 -20.82
CA ALA A 94 8.34 9.84 -20.07
C ALA A 94 9.15 10.77 -20.99
N LYS A 95 9.70 10.21 -22.08
CA LYS A 95 10.44 11.01 -23.09
C LYS A 95 9.60 12.10 -23.72
N LEU A 96 8.31 11.82 -23.97
CA LEU A 96 7.42 12.79 -24.58
C LEU A 96 7.08 13.92 -23.59
N LEU A 97 6.83 13.55 -22.33
CA LEU A 97 6.50 14.47 -21.25
C LEU A 97 7.66 15.41 -20.90
N SER A 98 8.92 14.94 -21.00
CA SER A 98 10.09 15.76 -20.70
C SER A 98 10.46 16.78 -21.78
N ARG A 99 9.93 16.68 -23.01
CA ARG A 99 10.32 17.54 -24.16
C ARG A 99 10.08 19.04 -23.98
N GLN A 100 9.26 19.45 -23.01
CA GLN A 100 8.99 20.85 -22.71
C GLN A 100 9.80 21.38 -21.51
N GLY A 101 10.87 20.68 -21.11
CA GLY A 101 11.66 21.04 -19.93
C GLY A 101 10.96 20.73 -18.60
N ALA A 102 9.92 19.88 -18.65
CA ALA A 102 9.24 19.40 -17.46
C ALA A 102 10.02 18.25 -16.82
N ALA A 103 10.06 18.23 -15.49
CA ALA A 103 10.58 17.07 -14.78
C ALA A 103 9.60 15.91 -14.88
N VAL A 104 10.12 14.68 -14.96
CA VAL A 104 9.28 13.47 -14.98
C VAL A 104 9.69 12.56 -13.82
N ILE A 105 8.73 12.26 -12.96
CA ILE A 105 8.90 11.40 -11.79
C ILE A 105 8.13 10.10 -12.05
N PHE A 106 8.69 8.97 -11.64
CA PHE A 106 7.98 7.70 -11.57
C PHE A 106 7.80 7.26 -10.12
N ASP A 107 6.59 6.83 -9.75
CA ASP A 107 6.27 6.23 -8.46
C ASP A 107 6.25 4.70 -8.58
N ALA A 108 7.31 4.05 -8.12
CA ALA A 108 7.39 2.60 -8.09
C ALA A 108 6.68 2.04 -6.84
N HIS A 109 5.40 1.69 -7.00
CA HIS A 109 4.59 1.09 -5.94
C HIS A 109 5.02 -0.34 -5.59
N GLU A 110 5.53 -1.07 -6.59
CA GLU A 110 6.04 -2.43 -6.46
C GLU A 110 7.28 -2.64 -7.35
N ASP A 111 8.09 -3.67 -7.06
CA ASP A 111 9.14 -4.13 -7.97
C ASP A 111 8.54 -4.95 -9.13
N LEU A 112 8.27 -4.29 -10.25
CA LEU A 112 7.61 -4.87 -11.42
C LEU A 112 8.27 -6.17 -11.92
N PRO A 113 9.60 -6.26 -12.13
CA PRO A 113 10.27 -7.52 -12.43
C PRO A 113 9.96 -8.67 -11.47
N LYS A 114 9.94 -8.40 -10.15
CA LYS A 114 9.60 -9.41 -9.13
C LYS A 114 8.11 -9.77 -9.19
N GLN A 115 7.23 -8.80 -9.40
CA GLN A 115 5.79 -9.02 -9.59
C GLN A 115 5.51 -9.89 -10.82
N VAL A 116 6.23 -9.69 -11.93
CA VAL A 116 6.08 -10.53 -13.12
C VAL A 116 6.49 -11.97 -12.82
N ARG A 117 7.55 -12.16 -12.04
CA ARG A 117 8.05 -13.49 -11.64
C ARG A 117 7.11 -14.21 -10.65
N SER A 118 6.32 -13.49 -9.85
CA SER A 118 5.39 -14.09 -8.89
C SER A 118 4.05 -14.53 -9.49
N LYS A 119 3.75 -14.15 -10.74
CA LYS A 119 2.48 -14.50 -11.41
C LYS A 119 2.30 -16.02 -11.57
N PRO A 120 1.21 -16.61 -11.04
CA PRO A 120 1.00 -18.05 -11.06
C PRO A 120 0.69 -18.62 -12.44
N TYR A 121 0.09 -17.81 -13.34
CA TYR A 121 -0.36 -18.22 -14.67
C TYR A 121 0.75 -18.25 -15.74
N LEU A 122 1.96 -17.76 -15.45
CA LEU A 122 3.07 -17.82 -16.40
C LEU A 122 3.88 -19.12 -16.20
N PRO A 123 4.18 -19.90 -17.25
CA PRO A 123 5.13 -21.01 -17.18
C PRO A 123 6.51 -20.55 -16.67
N PHE A 124 7.20 -21.36 -15.87
CA PHE A 124 8.47 -21.00 -15.21
C PHE A 124 9.54 -20.46 -16.17
N TRP A 125 9.66 -21.04 -17.37
CA TRP A 125 10.60 -20.59 -18.40
C TRP A 125 10.25 -19.22 -18.99
N ILE A 126 8.95 -18.87 -19.06
CA ILE A 126 8.50 -17.53 -19.46
C ILE A 126 8.74 -16.51 -18.33
N LYS A 127 8.57 -16.91 -17.06
CA LYS A 127 8.73 -15.99 -15.91
C LYS A 127 10.10 -15.31 -15.90
N GLY A 128 11.17 -16.06 -16.14
CA GLY A 128 12.53 -15.52 -16.18
C GLY A 128 12.73 -14.53 -17.32
N ALA A 129 12.34 -14.91 -18.53
CA ALA A 129 12.45 -14.05 -19.71
C ALA A 129 11.58 -12.78 -19.59
N ALA A 130 10.33 -12.91 -19.14
CA ALA A 130 9.42 -11.80 -18.96
C ALA A 130 9.89 -10.83 -17.86
N SER A 131 10.40 -11.36 -16.74
CA SER A 131 10.97 -10.55 -15.65
C SER A 131 12.20 -9.76 -16.13
N ALA A 132 13.12 -10.42 -16.85
CA ALA A 132 14.29 -9.77 -17.43
C ALA A 132 13.92 -8.71 -18.48
N LEU A 133 12.93 -8.99 -19.33
CA LEU A 133 12.43 -8.01 -20.30
C LEU A 133 11.80 -6.81 -19.60
N SER A 134 10.97 -7.02 -18.58
CA SER A 134 10.38 -5.93 -17.79
C SER A 134 11.45 -5.08 -17.12
N ALA A 135 12.50 -5.68 -16.55
CA ALA A 135 13.62 -4.95 -15.96
C ALA A 135 14.36 -4.09 -17.00
N LYS A 136 14.63 -4.66 -18.18
CA LYS A 136 15.29 -3.92 -19.28
C LYS A 136 14.43 -2.77 -19.79
N LEU A 137 13.12 -2.97 -19.95
CA LEU A 137 12.21 -1.92 -20.39
C LEU A 137 12.09 -0.81 -19.34
N GLU A 138 11.96 -1.17 -18.07
CA GLU A 138 11.90 -0.22 -16.97
C GLU A 138 13.18 0.63 -16.91
N GLN A 139 14.36 0.00 -16.95
CA GLN A 139 15.64 0.72 -17.00
C GLN A 139 15.73 1.61 -18.25
N HIS A 140 15.38 1.08 -19.43
CA HIS A 140 15.44 1.83 -20.68
C HIS A 140 14.58 3.10 -20.65
N PHE A 141 13.34 3.01 -20.17
CA PHE A 141 12.45 4.17 -20.09
C PHE A 141 12.79 5.09 -18.92
N SER A 142 13.38 4.55 -17.84
CA SER A 142 13.82 5.35 -16.69
C SER A 142 14.85 6.41 -17.06
N ARG A 143 15.61 6.22 -18.14
CA ARG A 143 16.57 7.20 -18.71
C ARG A 143 15.96 8.58 -19.04
N HIS A 144 14.64 8.67 -19.07
CA HIS A 144 13.91 9.91 -19.32
C HIS A 144 13.24 10.51 -18.08
N LEU A 145 13.45 9.89 -16.92
CA LEU A 145 12.97 10.39 -15.64
C LEU A 145 14.01 11.31 -15.02
N THR A 146 13.54 12.36 -14.37
CA THR A 146 14.33 13.25 -13.51
C THR A 146 14.46 12.68 -12.10
N GLY A 147 13.52 11.84 -11.66
CA GLY A 147 13.62 11.15 -10.40
C GLY A 147 12.61 10.01 -10.22
N VAL A 148 12.83 9.25 -9.15
CA VAL A 148 11.99 8.10 -8.77
C VAL A 148 11.59 8.21 -7.32
N VAL A 149 10.30 8.07 -7.06
CA VAL A 149 9.72 7.80 -5.75
C VAL A 149 9.44 6.31 -5.67
N SER A 150 9.66 5.68 -4.52
CA SER A 150 9.26 4.28 -4.34
C SER A 150 8.71 3.98 -2.95
N ALA A 151 7.92 2.90 -2.84
CA ALA A 151 7.28 2.53 -1.59
C ALA A 151 8.20 1.89 -0.53
N THR A 152 9.37 1.35 -0.92
CA THR A 152 10.31 0.68 0.01
C THR A 152 11.78 0.98 -0.29
N PRO A 153 12.67 0.89 0.71
CA PRO A 153 14.11 1.12 0.53
C PRO A 153 14.75 0.19 -0.51
N ASN A 154 14.32 -1.06 -0.59
CA ASN A 154 14.84 -2.02 -1.58
C ASN A 154 14.57 -1.56 -3.03
N ILE A 155 13.37 -1.00 -3.28
CA ILE A 155 13.03 -0.47 -4.59
C ILE A 155 13.85 0.80 -4.85
N THR A 156 13.99 1.69 -3.86
CA THR A 156 14.86 2.88 -3.98
C THR A 156 16.30 2.48 -4.33
N GLN A 157 16.86 1.48 -3.64
CA GLN A 157 18.23 1.01 -3.89
C GLN A 157 18.43 0.46 -5.31
N LYS A 158 17.42 -0.20 -5.87
CA LYS A 158 17.44 -0.66 -7.27
C LYS A 158 17.51 0.53 -8.22
N PHE A 159 16.63 1.52 -8.06
CA PHE A 159 16.61 2.70 -8.93
C PHE A 159 17.81 3.61 -8.73
N SER A 160 18.37 3.72 -7.52
CA SER A 160 19.54 4.56 -7.25
C SER A 160 20.81 4.11 -7.97
N GLN A 161 20.85 2.88 -8.50
CA GLN A 161 21.95 2.39 -9.33
C GLN A 161 22.06 3.14 -10.66
N PHE A 162 20.96 3.67 -11.16
CA PHE A 162 20.92 4.38 -12.44
C PHE A 162 20.13 5.69 -12.38
N CYS A 163 19.49 6.05 -11.27
CA CYS A 163 18.79 7.31 -11.12
C CYS A 163 19.27 8.10 -9.90
N THR A 164 19.93 9.23 -10.15
CA THR A 164 20.54 10.09 -9.12
C THR A 164 19.53 10.55 -8.06
N HIS A 165 18.32 10.93 -8.50
CA HIS A 165 17.26 11.38 -7.61
C HIS A 165 16.28 10.23 -7.37
N SER A 166 16.60 9.36 -6.41
CA SER A 166 15.71 8.28 -5.96
C SER A 166 15.42 8.45 -4.48
N THR A 167 14.15 8.41 -4.08
CA THR A 167 13.75 8.50 -2.66
C THR A 167 12.69 7.46 -2.30
N THR A 168 12.73 6.99 -1.05
CA THR A 168 11.64 6.21 -0.48
C THR A 168 10.59 7.17 0.08
N ILE A 169 9.32 6.94 -0.27
CA ILE A 169 8.16 7.58 0.37
C ILE A 169 7.21 6.47 0.79
N HIS A 170 7.14 6.20 2.10
CA HIS A 170 6.35 5.10 2.64
C HIS A 170 4.86 5.42 2.65
N ASN A 171 4.02 4.39 2.55
CA ASN A 171 2.56 4.55 2.59
C ASN A 171 2.01 4.52 4.02
N TYR A 172 2.68 5.19 4.98
CA TYR A 172 2.29 5.18 6.38
C TYR A 172 0.92 5.82 6.63
N PRO A 173 0.17 5.38 7.65
CA PRO A 173 -1.13 5.96 7.98
C PRO A 173 -1.00 7.40 8.47
N THR A 174 -2.12 8.14 8.39
CA THR A 174 -2.23 9.47 9.00
C THR A 174 -2.70 9.32 10.45
N PRO A 175 -2.05 9.96 11.44
CA PRO A 175 -2.40 9.79 12.85
C PRO A 175 -3.82 10.21 13.25
N GLU A 176 -4.41 11.14 12.51
CA GLU A 176 -5.71 11.81 12.78
C GLU A 176 -6.94 10.89 12.66
N ALA A 177 -6.73 9.59 12.54
CA ALA A 177 -7.74 8.60 12.17
C ALA A 177 -8.52 8.00 13.35
N PHE A 178 -8.03 8.08 14.59
CA PHE A 178 -8.63 7.34 15.71
C PHE A 178 -9.28 8.30 16.72
N ASN A 179 -10.45 7.92 17.26
CA ASN A 179 -11.24 8.73 18.17
C ASN A 179 -10.42 9.14 19.42
N ASP A 180 -10.67 10.36 19.91
CA ASP A 180 -10.01 10.89 21.12
C ASP A 180 -10.37 10.09 22.40
N THR A 181 -11.48 9.33 22.39
CA THR A 181 -11.95 8.53 23.52
C THR A 181 -12.31 7.09 23.10
N PRO A 182 -11.31 6.24 22.82
CA PRO A 182 -11.58 4.84 22.49
C PRO A 182 -12.05 4.06 23.73
N THR A 183 -12.80 2.97 23.51
CA THR A 183 -13.12 2.02 24.59
C THR A 183 -11.84 1.58 25.29
N PRO A 184 -11.76 1.68 26.65
CA PRO A 184 -10.60 1.21 27.39
C PRO A 184 -10.25 -0.21 27.00
N TYR A 185 -8.96 -0.48 26.75
CA TYR A 185 -8.53 -1.75 26.17
C TYR A 185 -9.05 -2.96 26.96
N GLU A 186 -9.00 -2.90 28.30
CA GLU A 186 -9.52 -3.91 29.22
C GLU A 186 -11.01 -4.24 29.07
N ASN A 187 -11.81 -3.32 28.51
CA ASN A 187 -13.26 -3.47 28.32
C ASN A 187 -13.62 -3.89 26.89
N ARG A 188 -12.64 -4.05 26.00
CA ARG A 188 -12.90 -4.45 24.62
C ARG A 188 -13.30 -5.94 24.55
N PRO A 189 -14.28 -6.33 23.74
CA PRO A 189 -14.57 -7.75 23.47
C PRO A 189 -13.33 -8.48 22.93
N PRO A 190 -13.23 -9.81 23.04
CA PRO A 190 -12.06 -10.58 22.58
C PRO A 190 -12.03 -10.74 21.05
N PHE A 191 -12.02 -9.61 20.34
CA PHE A 191 -12.06 -9.55 18.90
C PHE A 191 -10.64 -9.48 18.33
N ALA A 192 -10.31 -10.43 17.46
CA ALA A 192 -9.19 -10.32 16.55
C ALA A 192 -9.71 -9.73 15.23
N VAL A 193 -8.97 -8.82 14.60
CA VAL A 193 -9.42 -8.15 13.37
C VAL A 193 -8.47 -8.35 12.21
N TYR A 194 -9.02 -8.64 11.04
CA TYR A 194 -8.33 -8.55 9.77
C TYR A 194 -9.12 -7.65 8.82
N VAL A 195 -8.43 -6.69 8.18
CA VAL A 195 -9.02 -5.79 7.17
C VAL A 195 -8.22 -5.85 5.88
N GLY A 196 -8.91 -6.02 4.75
CA GLY A 196 -8.37 -5.93 3.40
C GLY A 196 -8.79 -7.11 2.53
N GLY A 197 -8.23 -7.21 1.31
CA GLY A 197 -8.62 -8.29 0.39
C GLY A 197 -8.53 -9.69 1.00
N LEU A 198 -9.53 -10.52 0.75
CA LEU A 198 -9.67 -11.85 1.30
C LEU A 198 -9.22 -12.88 0.26
N THR A 199 -7.95 -13.29 0.35
CA THR A 199 -7.31 -14.22 -0.58
C THR A 199 -6.49 -15.27 0.14
N LYS A 200 -6.26 -16.42 -0.50
CA LYS A 200 -5.42 -17.49 0.06
C LYS A 200 -4.02 -16.99 0.43
N LEU A 201 -3.37 -16.23 -0.45
CA LEU A 201 -2.02 -15.70 -0.20
C LEU A 201 -1.96 -14.66 0.92
N ARG A 202 -3.12 -14.11 1.31
CA ARG A 202 -3.23 -13.20 2.46
C ARG A 202 -3.51 -13.93 3.78
N GLY A 203 -3.46 -15.26 3.77
CA GLY A 203 -3.50 -16.11 4.96
C GLY A 203 -4.89 -16.35 5.54
N ILE A 204 -5.97 -16.01 4.82
CA ILE A 204 -7.32 -16.04 5.41
C ILE A 204 -7.72 -17.45 5.85
N THR A 205 -7.33 -18.48 5.11
CA THR A 205 -7.56 -19.88 5.50
C THR A 205 -6.90 -20.20 6.84
N GLU A 206 -5.66 -19.74 7.02
CA GLU A 206 -4.90 -19.96 8.25
C GLU A 206 -5.47 -19.15 9.41
N LEU A 207 -5.94 -17.91 9.17
CA LEU A 207 -6.60 -17.09 10.20
C LEU A 207 -7.90 -17.74 10.70
N VAL A 208 -8.79 -18.16 9.79
CA VAL A 208 -10.05 -18.82 10.14
C VAL A 208 -9.78 -20.14 10.86
N THR A 209 -8.78 -20.91 10.43
CA THR A 209 -8.39 -22.14 11.11
C THR A 209 -7.84 -21.86 12.50
N ALA A 210 -6.98 -20.86 12.66
CA ALA A 210 -6.35 -20.51 13.93
C ALA A 210 -7.36 -20.08 15.00
N VAL A 211 -8.37 -19.26 14.64
CA VAL A 211 -9.41 -18.85 15.59
C VAL A 211 -10.28 -20.03 16.03
N GLY A 212 -10.50 -21.00 15.12
CA GLY A 212 -11.13 -22.27 15.47
C GLY A 212 -10.31 -23.12 16.46
N LEU A 213 -8.98 -23.05 16.39
CA LEU A 213 -8.06 -23.76 17.28
C LEU A 213 -7.81 -23.05 18.63
N SER A 214 -8.07 -21.75 18.70
CA SER A 214 -7.91 -20.93 19.91
C SER A 214 -8.71 -21.52 21.08
N GLN A 215 -8.04 -21.64 22.22
CA GLN A 215 -8.65 -22.16 23.47
C GLN A 215 -9.40 -21.08 24.25
N HIS A 216 -9.22 -19.81 23.88
CA HIS A 216 -9.98 -18.70 24.42
C HIS A 216 -11.19 -18.37 23.53
N ASP A 217 -12.18 -17.68 24.11
CA ASP A 217 -13.25 -17.07 23.32
C ASP A 217 -12.64 -15.95 22.48
N CYS A 218 -12.57 -16.16 21.16
CA CYS A 218 -11.98 -15.22 20.21
C CYS A 218 -12.86 -15.19 18.97
N GLN A 219 -13.43 -14.02 18.67
CA GLN A 219 -14.18 -13.79 17.44
C GLN A 219 -13.29 -13.08 16.43
N LEU A 220 -13.31 -13.53 15.18
CA LEU A 220 -12.58 -12.92 14.07
C LEU A 220 -13.48 -11.94 13.33
N LEU A 221 -13.22 -10.64 13.48
CA LEU A 221 -13.80 -9.62 12.62
C LEU A 221 -13.06 -9.62 11.28
N LEU A 222 -13.73 -10.10 10.24
CA LEU A 222 -13.16 -10.27 8.90
C LEU A 222 -13.79 -9.26 7.94
N ALA A 223 -13.01 -8.27 7.50
CA ALA A 223 -13.49 -7.22 6.60
C ALA A 223 -12.70 -7.17 5.29
N GLY A 224 -13.41 -6.97 4.19
CA GLY A 224 -12.90 -6.84 2.83
C GLY A 224 -13.52 -7.83 1.84
N ASP A 225 -13.17 -7.70 0.56
CA ASP A 225 -13.78 -8.50 -0.50
C ASP A 225 -13.05 -9.83 -0.75
N PHE A 226 -13.81 -10.90 -0.96
CA PHE A 226 -13.29 -12.17 -1.46
C PHE A 226 -12.79 -12.06 -2.90
N SER A 227 -11.63 -12.66 -3.16
CA SER A 227 -11.08 -12.71 -4.53
C SER A 227 -11.95 -13.51 -5.51
N ASN A 228 -12.71 -14.48 -5.01
CA ASN A 228 -13.66 -15.29 -5.78
C ASN A 228 -14.60 -16.05 -4.83
N SER A 229 -15.77 -16.42 -5.33
CA SER A 229 -16.82 -17.14 -4.58
C SER A 229 -16.41 -18.54 -4.13
N ASP A 230 -15.56 -19.24 -4.89
CA ASP A 230 -15.16 -20.60 -4.54
C ASP A 230 -14.30 -20.60 -3.27
N PHE A 231 -13.45 -19.58 -3.11
CA PHE A 231 -12.62 -19.40 -1.92
C PHE A 231 -13.47 -19.06 -0.69
N GLU A 232 -14.47 -18.19 -0.83
CA GLU A 232 -15.45 -17.90 0.22
C GLU A 232 -16.17 -19.17 0.69
N GLN A 233 -16.69 -19.97 -0.25
CA GLN A 233 -17.37 -21.23 0.06
C GLN A 233 -16.45 -22.26 0.74
N GLN A 234 -15.15 -22.27 0.40
CA GLN A 234 -14.17 -23.12 1.09
C GLN A 234 -13.99 -22.69 2.55
N LEU A 235 -13.96 -21.39 2.83
CA LEU A 235 -13.82 -20.87 4.19
C LEU A 235 -15.05 -21.14 5.04
N HIS A 236 -16.26 -21.02 4.48
CA HIS A 236 -17.52 -21.33 5.20
C HIS A 236 -17.61 -22.78 5.70
N ARG A 237 -16.84 -23.70 5.10
CA ARG A 237 -16.79 -25.12 5.49
C ARG A 237 -15.77 -25.40 6.59
N LEU A 238 -14.94 -24.44 6.95
CA LEU A 238 -13.96 -24.62 8.03
C LEU A 238 -14.68 -24.52 9.38
N PRO A 239 -14.38 -25.40 10.36
CA PRO A 239 -15.00 -25.31 11.69
C PRO A 239 -14.82 -23.95 12.37
N GLY A 240 -13.66 -23.31 12.16
CA GLY A 240 -13.38 -21.97 12.72
C GLY A 240 -14.26 -20.85 12.16
N TRP A 241 -15.00 -21.08 11.07
CA TRP A 241 -15.92 -20.09 10.50
C TRP A 241 -17.05 -19.70 11.46
N GLU A 242 -17.46 -20.59 12.37
CA GLU A 242 -18.46 -20.29 13.40
C GLU A 242 -18.03 -19.14 14.33
N LYS A 243 -16.72 -18.86 14.41
CA LYS A 243 -16.13 -17.76 15.17
C LYS A 243 -15.85 -16.52 14.32
N VAL A 244 -16.28 -16.49 13.06
CA VAL A 244 -16.03 -15.37 12.13
C VAL A 244 -17.25 -14.47 12.05
N ASP A 245 -17.04 -13.18 12.25
CA ASP A 245 -17.97 -12.11 11.88
C ASP A 245 -17.49 -11.50 10.55
N TYR A 246 -18.17 -11.85 9.45
CA TYR A 246 -17.84 -11.30 8.14
C TYR A 246 -18.55 -9.96 7.93
N LEU A 247 -17.77 -8.89 7.91
CA LEU A 247 -18.27 -7.51 7.86
C LEU A 247 -18.41 -6.95 6.44
N GLY A 248 -17.99 -7.70 5.42
CA GLY A 248 -17.96 -7.21 4.04
C GLY A 248 -16.96 -6.06 3.83
N TYR A 249 -17.21 -5.25 2.80
CA TYR A 249 -16.43 -4.04 2.54
C TYR A 249 -16.78 -2.95 3.55
N LEU A 250 -15.77 -2.39 4.22
CA LEU A 250 -15.92 -1.30 5.18
C LEU A 250 -15.33 0.00 4.62
N SER A 251 -16.04 1.10 4.87
CA SER A 251 -15.49 2.44 4.71
C SER A 251 -14.35 2.71 5.71
N ARG A 252 -13.60 3.79 5.49
CA ARG A 252 -12.48 4.16 6.37
C ARG A 252 -12.93 4.39 7.82
N GLU A 253 -14.06 5.04 8.02
CA GLU A 253 -14.63 5.31 9.35
C GLU A 253 -15.07 4.01 10.05
N GLU A 254 -15.69 3.09 9.31
CA GLU A 254 -16.07 1.77 9.83
C GLU A 254 -14.85 0.92 10.18
N ILE A 255 -13.77 0.99 9.38
CA ILE A 255 -12.49 0.35 9.71
C ILE A 255 -11.99 0.88 11.05
N HIS A 256 -11.90 2.20 11.23
CA HIS A 256 -11.41 2.77 12.50
C HIS A 256 -12.27 2.32 13.69
N THR A 257 -13.59 2.40 13.57
CA THR A 257 -14.54 1.95 14.60
C THR A 257 -14.38 0.46 14.93
N THR A 258 -14.06 -0.35 13.92
CA THR A 258 -13.81 -1.79 14.08
C THR A 258 -12.49 -2.04 14.83
N LEU A 259 -11.41 -1.33 14.46
CA LEU A 259 -10.11 -1.45 15.12
C LEU A 259 -10.16 -1.00 16.59
N GLU A 260 -10.94 0.03 16.92
CA GLU A 260 -11.11 0.53 18.29
C GLU A 260 -11.80 -0.48 19.22
N LYS A 261 -12.58 -1.41 18.67
CA LYS A 261 -13.24 -2.48 19.43
C LYS A 261 -12.39 -3.76 19.52
N ALA A 262 -11.35 -3.88 18.69
CA ALA A 262 -10.51 -5.06 18.65
C ALA A 262 -9.50 -5.12 19.79
N ARG A 263 -9.13 -6.34 20.17
CA ARG A 263 -8.02 -6.65 21.08
C ARG A 263 -6.70 -6.83 20.35
N LEU A 264 -6.71 -7.30 19.11
CA LEU A 264 -5.49 -7.54 18.34
C LEU A 264 -5.75 -7.48 16.83
N GLY A 265 -4.76 -7.01 16.08
CA GLY A 265 -4.79 -6.96 14.63
C GLY A 265 -3.98 -8.10 14.00
N LEU A 266 -4.52 -8.73 12.96
CA LEU A 266 -3.91 -9.88 12.28
C LEU A 266 -3.36 -9.50 10.89
N VAL A 267 -2.08 -9.75 10.65
CA VAL A 267 -1.41 -9.57 9.35
C VAL A 267 -0.48 -10.74 9.03
N LEU A 268 -1.07 -11.90 8.72
CA LEU A 268 -0.37 -13.16 8.48
C LEU A 268 -0.37 -13.48 6.98
N LEU A 269 0.42 -12.77 6.19
CA LEU A 269 0.53 -13.01 4.74
C LEU A 269 1.45 -14.21 4.44
N HIS A 270 1.17 -14.94 3.36
CA HIS A 270 2.05 -16.03 2.89
C HIS A 270 3.39 -15.47 2.38
N PRO A 271 4.50 -16.24 2.50
CA PRO A 271 5.85 -15.79 2.12
C PRO A 271 6.04 -15.74 0.59
N THR A 272 5.43 -14.74 -0.06
CA THR A 272 5.69 -14.42 -1.46
C THR A 272 6.81 -13.40 -1.55
N VAL A 273 7.55 -13.37 -2.67
CA VAL A 273 8.62 -12.39 -2.91
C VAL A 273 8.14 -10.95 -2.66
N ASN A 274 6.91 -10.63 -3.08
CA ASN A 274 6.36 -9.30 -2.90
C ASN A 274 6.00 -9.00 -1.43
N TYR A 275 5.51 -9.98 -0.68
CA TYR A 275 5.07 -9.75 0.71
C TYR A 275 6.22 -9.73 1.71
N VAL A 276 7.27 -10.53 1.50
CA VAL A 276 8.43 -10.58 2.39
C VAL A 276 9.20 -9.25 2.41
N GLU A 277 9.18 -8.50 1.31
CA GLU A 277 9.87 -7.22 1.18
C GLU A 277 8.96 -5.99 1.29
N ALA A 278 7.63 -6.18 1.39
CA ALA A 278 6.67 -5.09 1.48
C ALA A 278 6.47 -4.61 2.93
N LEU A 279 5.94 -3.40 3.07
CA LEU A 279 5.46 -2.85 4.34
C LEU A 279 3.93 -2.74 4.28
N PRO A 280 3.17 -3.71 4.82
CA PRO A 280 1.72 -3.69 4.72
C PRO A 280 1.15 -2.57 5.60
N ILE A 281 0.35 -1.70 5.01
CA ILE A 281 -0.24 -0.54 5.71
C ILE A 281 -1.00 -0.96 6.97
N LYS A 282 -1.72 -2.10 6.91
CA LYS A 282 -2.51 -2.62 8.03
C LYS A 282 -1.70 -2.85 9.31
N LEU A 283 -0.42 -3.21 9.21
CA LEU A 283 0.46 -3.33 10.37
C LEU A 283 0.52 -2.00 11.12
N PHE A 284 0.68 -0.91 10.38
CA PHE A 284 0.74 0.44 10.93
C PHE A 284 -0.64 0.98 11.32
N GLU A 285 -1.72 0.57 10.65
CA GLU A 285 -3.10 0.90 11.08
C GLU A 285 -3.44 0.26 12.42
N TYR A 286 -3.01 -0.98 12.66
CA TYR A 286 -3.18 -1.64 13.96
C TYR A 286 -2.34 -0.97 15.05
N MET A 287 -1.09 -0.60 14.74
CA MET A 287 -0.27 0.23 15.64
C MET A 287 -0.96 1.57 15.94
N ALA A 288 -1.53 2.22 14.93
CA ALA A 288 -2.26 3.47 15.07
C ALA A 288 -3.54 3.34 15.91
N ALA A 289 -4.21 2.19 15.86
CA ALA A 289 -5.36 1.86 16.69
C ALA A 289 -4.99 1.51 18.15
N GLY A 290 -3.69 1.46 18.47
CA GLY A 290 -3.20 1.10 19.79
C GLY A 290 -3.49 -0.36 20.17
N ILE A 291 -3.56 -1.27 19.19
CA ILE A 291 -3.73 -2.70 19.42
C ILE A 291 -2.43 -3.46 19.09
N PRO A 292 -2.11 -4.54 19.81
CA PRO A 292 -0.99 -5.40 19.47
C PRO A 292 -1.17 -6.02 18.07
N VAL A 293 -0.06 -6.13 17.36
CA VAL A 293 -0.03 -6.73 16.02
C VAL A 293 0.42 -8.19 16.11
N LEU A 294 -0.35 -9.13 15.58
CA LEU A 294 0.14 -10.47 15.24
C LEU A 294 0.46 -10.49 13.74
N ALA A 295 1.73 -10.69 13.40
CA ALA A 295 2.22 -10.58 12.01
C ALA A 295 2.98 -11.83 11.54
N SER A 296 3.12 -11.99 10.23
CA SER A 296 4.06 -12.98 9.68
C SER A 296 5.47 -12.71 10.21
N ASN A 297 6.22 -13.76 10.49
CA ASN A 297 7.64 -13.73 10.87
C ASN A 297 8.59 -13.37 9.71
N PHE A 298 8.22 -12.39 8.88
CA PHE A 298 9.10 -11.87 7.85
C PHE A 298 10.19 -11.01 8.48
N PRO A 299 11.46 -11.10 8.03
CA PRO A 299 12.57 -10.42 8.70
C PRO A 299 12.35 -8.91 8.92
N LEU A 300 11.78 -8.22 7.93
CA LEU A 300 11.50 -6.78 8.03
C LEU A 300 10.41 -6.47 9.08
N TRP A 301 9.33 -7.25 9.11
CA TRP A 301 8.22 -7.03 10.05
C TRP A 301 8.61 -7.43 11.47
N GLU A 302 9.35 -8.52 11.60
CA GLU A 302 9.87 -8.99 12.87
C GLU A 302 10.84 -7.97 13.48
N SER A 303 11.69 -7.35 12.65
CA SER A 303 12.56 -6.25 13.09
C SER A 303 11.76 -5.08 13.67
N ILE A 304 10.70 -4.63 12.99
CA ILE A 304 9.81 -3.55 13.47
C ILE A 304 9.12 -3.96 14.78
N ILE A 305 8.53 -5.15 14.82
CA ILE A 305 7.78 -5.65 15.97
C ILE A 305 8.67 -5.80 17.21
N LYS A 306 9.88 -6.36 17.06
CA LYS A 306 10.84 -6.52 18.16
C LYS A 306 11.40 -5.19 18.63
N THR A 307 11.77 -4.31 17.70
CA THR A 307 12.35 -2.99 18.03
C THR A 307 11.37 -2.14 18.83
N HIS A 308 10.10 -2.12 18.41
CA HIS A 308 9.08 -1.31 19.07
C HIS A 308 8.27 -2.07 20.12
N LYS A 309 8.50 -3.38 20.30
CA LYS A 309 7.75 -4.24 21.24
C LYS A 309 6.23 -4.05 21.08
N CYS A 310 5.76 -4.08 19.85
CA CYS A 310 4.38 -3.73 19.49
C CYS A 310 3.50 -4.91 19.07
N GLY A 311 3.96 -6.14 19.30
CA GLY A 311 3.24 -7.32 18.84
C GLY A 311 4.04 -8.62 18.93
N ILE A 312 3.55 -9.63 18.23
CA ILE A 312 4.13 -10.98 18.13
C ILE A 312 4.24 -11.36 16.65
N CYS A 313 5.30 -12.09 16.30
CA CYS A 313 5.42 -12.72 14.99
C CYS A 313 5.15 -14.21 15.09
N ALA A 314 4.47 -14.78 14.09
CA ALA A 314 4.23 -16.21 13.98
C ALA A 314 4.48 -16.67 12.54
N ASN A 315 4.73 -17.98 12.36
CA ASN A 315 4.74 -18.59 11.04
C ASN A 315 3.33 -18.50 10.41
N PRO A 316 3.15 -17.76 9.30
CA PRO A 316 1.84 -17.54 8.70
C PRO A 316 1.22 -18.81 8.08
N LEU A 317 2.01 -19.89 7.94
CA LEU A 317 1.57 -21.17 7.40
C LEU A 317 1.25 -22.20 8.50
N ASN A 318 1.30 -21.79 9.78
CA ASN A 318 1.07 -22.66 10.93
C ASN A 318 -0.10 -22.14 11.80
N PRO A 319 -1.35 -22.56 11.51
CA PRO A 319 -2.52 -22.11 12.27
C PRO A 319 -2.46 -22.39 13.77
N ALA A 320 -1.79 -23.46 14.21
CA ALA A 320 -1.65 -23.77 15.63
C ALA A 320 -0.76 -22.75 16.37
N GLU A 321 0.31 -22.29 15.73
CA GLU A 321 1.20 -21.25 16.27
C GLU A 321 0.50 -19.88 16.27
N ILE A 322 -0.29 -19.58 15.23
CA ILE A 322 -1.15 -18.38 15.20
C ILE A 322 -2.15 -18.43 16.36
N ALA A 323 -2.81 -19.57 16.59
CA ALA A 323 -3.76 -19.75 17.68
C ALA A 323 -3.10 -19.56 19.06
N GLN A 324 -1.91 -20.13 19.28
CA GLN A 324 -1.15 -19.93 20.52
C GLN A 324 -0.79 -18.45 20.75
N ALA A 325 -0.43 -17.70 19.71
CA ALA A 325 -0.15 -16.28 19.83
C ALA A 325 -1.42 -15.45 20.13
N ILE A 326 -2.56 -15.81 19.52
CA ILE A 326 -3.87 -15.24 19.85
C ILE A 326 -4.20 -15.49 21.33
N ASP A 327 -4.10 -16.74 21.76
CA ASP A 327 -4.38 -17.17 23.14
C ASP A 327 -3.48 -16.44 24.15
N TYR A 328 -2.19 -16.27 23.84
CA TYR A 328 -1.26 -15.50 24.68
C TYR A 328 -1.70 -14.04 24.83
N LEU A 329 -2.05 -13.35 23.73
CA LEU A 329 -2.47 -11.94 23.77
C LEU A 329 -3.79 -11.74 24.53
N LEU A 330 -4.72 -12.70 24.43
CA LEU A 330 -5.99 -12.64 25.15
C LEU A 330 -5.84 -12.97 26.65
N SER A 331 -4.96 -13.91 27.00
CA SER A 331 -4.70 -14.29 28.39
C SER A 331 -3.77 -13.33 29.15
N HIS A 332 -3.02 -12.47 28.45
CA HIS A 332 -2.12 -11.47 29.03
C HIS A 332 -2.55 -10.03 28.65
N PRO A 333 -3.74 -9.57 29.07
CA PRO A 333 -4.31 -8.32 28.60
C PRO A 333 -3.45 -7.09 28.89
N ASN A 334 -2.76 -7.05 30.04
CA ASN A 334 -1.86 -5.95 30.39
C ASN A 334 -0.64 -5.88 29.45
N GLU A 335 -0.07 -7.04 29.09
CA GLU A 335 1.04 -7.12 28.16
C GLU A 335 0.60 -6.72 26.75
N ALA A 336 -0.55 -7.24 26.32
CA ALA A 336 -1.15 -6.94 25.04
C ALA A 336 -1.48 -5.44 24.89
N GLN A 337 -2.03 -4.81 25.94
CA GLN A 337 -2.25 -3.36 25.99
C GLN A 337 -0.94 -2.59 25.89
N ARG A 338 0.09 -3.01 26.63
CA ARG A 338 1.42 -2.38 26.57
C ARG A 338 2.03 -2.46 25.17
N MET A 339 1.89 -3.60 24.49
CA MET A 339 2.30 -3.76 23.10
C MET A 339 1.56 -2.78 22.19
N GLY A 340 0.23 -2.67 22.32
CA GLY A 340 -0.58 -1.71 21.56
C GLY A 340 -0.15 -0.26 21.79
N GLN A 341 0.07 0.15 23.04
CA GLN A 341 0.56 1.49 23.40
C GLN A 341 1.95 1.78 22.81
N ASN A 342 2.86 0.80 22.83
CA ASN A 342 4.17 0.96 22.21
C ASN A 342 4.05 1.11 20.69
N GLY A 343 3.16 0.34 20.05
CA GLY A 343 2.85 0.46 18.63
C GLY A 343 2.35 1.86 18.28
N TYR A 344 1.39 2.37 19.06
CA TYR A 344 0.84 3.71 18.87
C TYR A 344 1.91 4.81 18.97
N ARG A 345 2.77 4.74 20.00
CA ARG A 345 3.89 5.67 20.16
C ARG A 345 4.83 5.62 18.95
N ALA A 346 5.23 4.42 18.53
CA ALA A 346 6.12 4.23 17.39
C ALA A 346 5.49 4.74 16.08
N MET A 347 4.18 4.56 15.88
CA MET A 347 3.48 5.11 14.72
C MET A 347 3.59 6.64 14.68
N ARG A 348 3.27 7.30 15.79
CA ARG A 348 3.31 8.77 15.87
C ARG A 348 4.72 9.33 15.70
N GLU A 349 5.73 8.66 16.24
CA GLU A 349 7.12 9.14 16.22
C GLU A 349 7.88 8.80 14.93
N HIS A 350 7.57 7.67 14.29
CA HIS A 350 8.40 7.12 13.21
C HIS A 350 7.65 6.71 11.95
N PHE A 351 6.36 6.34 12.05
CA PHE A 351 5.60 5.74 10.96
C PHE A 351 4.34 6.54 10.63
N ASN A 352 4.50 7.84 10.41
CA ASN A 352 3.39 8.75 10.12
C ASN A 352 3.54 9.42 8.75
N TRP A 353 2.41 9.64 8.08
CA TRP A 353 2.39 10.28 6.76
C TRP A 353 2.91 11.73 6.76
N ALA A 354 2.75 12.48 7.84
CA ALA A 354 3.17 13.89 7.88
C ALA A 354 4.68 14.06 7.61
N THR A 355 5.49 13.13 8.11
CA THR A 355 6.92 13.07 7.84
C THR A 355 7.19 12.73 6.36
N GLU A 356 6.50 11.72 5.83
CA GLU A 356 6.61 11.30 4.43
C GLU A 356 6.16 12.41 3.44
N ALA A 357 5.10 13.15 3.78
CA ALA A 357 4.63 14.31 3.02
C ALA A 357 5.69 15.42 2.96
N THR A 358 6.38 15.68 4.08
CA THR A 358 7.49 16.63 4.12
C THR A 358 8.63 16.18 3.22
N ASN A 359 9.00 14.89 3.27
CA ASN A 359 10.03 14.32 2.42
C ASN A 359 9.66 14.39 0.93
N LEU A 360 8.40 14.10 0.59
CA LEU A 360 7.87 14.22 -0.78
C LEU A 360 7.99 15.64 -1.32
N VAL A 361 7.58 16.64 -0.52
CA VAL A 361 7.68 18.05 -0.91
C VAL A 361 9.14 18.47 -1.12
N GLN A 362 10.07 18.01 -0.27
CA GLN A 362 11.49 18.28 -0.46
C GLN A 362 12.06 17.62 -1.70
N PHE A 363 11.68 16.37 -1.98
CA PHE A 363 12.05 15.68 -3.21
C PHE A 363 11.58 16.45 -4.45
N TYR A 364 10.35 16.95 -4.46
CA TYR A 364 9.82 17.77 -5.55
C TYR A 364 10.64 19.04 -5.77
N LYS A 365 11.05 19.73 -4.69
CA LYS A 365 11.92 20.90 -4.77
C LYS A 365 13.30 20.57 -5.36
N GLN A 366 13.89 19.44 -4.97
CA GLN A 366 15.19 18.98 -5.49
C GLN A 366 15.12 18.62 -6.98
N VAL A 367 14.05 17.94 -7.41
CA VAL A 367 13.80 17.59 -8.80
C VAL A 367 13.62 18.84 -9.67
N LEU A 368 12.95 19.88 -9.14
CA LEU A 368 12.80 21.17 -9.84
C LEU A 368 14.10 21.96 -9.98
N THR A 369 15.04 21.82 -9.04
CA THR A 369 16.36 22.48 -9.17
C THR A 369 17.28 21.80 -10.16
N ASN A 370 17.07 20.50 -10.43
CA ASN A 370 17.95 19.67 -11.27
C ASN A 370 17.20 19.03 -12.44
N LYS A 371 16.33 19.79 -13.13
CA LYS A 371 15.47 19.25 -14.21
C LYS A 371 16.23 18.56 -15.33
N ASP A 372 17.47 18.98 -15.59
CA ASP A 372 18.34 18.44 -16.64
C ASP A 372 19.06 17.15 -16.21
N SER A 373 19.06 16.81 -14.92
CA SER A 373 19.65 15.58 -14.39
C SER A 373 18.68 14.42 -14.55
N VAL A 374 18.76 13.72 -15.68
CA VAL A 374 17.98 12.50 -15.95
C VAL A 374 18.72 11.25 -15.47
N CYS A 375 17.97 10.17 -15.21
CA CYS A 375 18.56 8.89 -14.85
C CYS A 375 19.53 8.40 -15.95
N ALA A 376 20.66 7.82 -15.51
CA ALA A 376 21.68 7.20 -16.34
C ALA A 376 21.20 5.95 -17.08
N ALA A 377 21.99 5.60 -18.08
CA ALA A 377 21.69 4.62 -19.09
C ALA A 377 21.78 3.17 -18.61
#